data_AF-A0A2V6IU63-F1
#
_entry.id   AF-A0A2V6IU63-F1
#
_cell.length_a   1.000
_cell.length_b   1.000
_cell.length_c   1.000
_cell.angle_alpha   90.00
_cell.angle_beta   90.00
_cell.angle_gamma   90.00
#
_symmetry.space_group_name_H-M   'P 1'
#
loop_
_entity.id
_entity.type
_entity.pdbx_description
1 polymer ?
#
loop_
_entity_poly.entity_id
_entity_poly.type
_entity_poly.pdbx_seq_one_letter_code
_entity_poly.pdbx_strand_id
1 'polypeptide(L)'
;MAEHSPKRLLSHVIAEWACALKYEDLSPAAIEAAKLFWFDSIGCALGGSQQDDARILLKHYRAMGGNGNATAFVSGFKTNPVDAAFLNGHMIRAMD
;
A
#
# COMPACT_ATOMS: atom_id res chain seq x y z
N MET A 1 37.20 -19.03 25.91
CA MET A 1 36.29 -17.94 25.49
C MET A 1 35.18 -18.62 24.71
N ALA A 2 33.96 -18.68 25.26
CA ALA A 2 32.86 -19.38 24.60
C ALA A 2 32.42 -18.59 23.36
N GLU A 3 32.46 -19.22 22.21
CA GLU A 3 32.03 -18.67 20.92
C GLU A 3 30.51 -18.50 20.93
N HIS A 4 30.04 -17.26 21.03
CA HIS A 4 28.62 -16.95 20.96
C HIS A 4 28.20 -16.91 19.49
N SER A 5 27.66 -18.02 18.99
CA SER A 5 27.03 -18.05 17.66
C SER A 5 25.85 -17.05 17.66
N PRO A 6 25.82 -16.07 16.73
CA PRO A 6 24.77 -15.06 16.73
C PRO A 6 23.41 -15.72 16.50
N LYS A 7 22.51 -15.55 17.47
CA LYS A 7 21.15 -16.08 17.41
C LYS A 7 20.42 -15.44 16.22
N ARG A 8 20.10 -16.22 15.18
CA ARG A 8 19.37 -15.72 14.01
C ARG A 8 17.99 -15.21 14.46
N LEU A 9 17.78 -13.90 14.35
CA LEU A 9 16.53 -13.25 14.73
C LEU A 9 15.44 -13.55 13.71
N LEU A 10 14.20 -13.76 14.16
CA LEU A 10 13.07 -13.97 13.25
C LEU A 10 12.91 -12.81 12.25
N SER A 11 13.12 -11.57 12.70
CA SER A 11 13.13 -10.39 11.83
C SER A 11 14.18 -10.48 10.72
N HIS A 12 15.36 -11.03 11.03
CA HIS A 12 16.41 -11.26 10.04
C HIS A 12 15.99 -12.31 9.01
N VAL A 13 15.37 -13.40 9.44
CA VAL A 13 14.86 -14.45 8.53
C VAL A 13 13.82 -13.89 7.57
N ILE A 14 12.86 -13.11 8.08
CA ILE A 14 11.79 -12.52 7.27
C ILE A 14 12.35 -11.48 6.30
N ALA A 15 13.29 -10.64 6.75
CA ALA A 15 13.93 -9.63 5.90
C ALA A 15 14.75 -10.29 4.78
N GLU A 16 15.56 -11.30 5.09
CA GLU A 16 16.33 -12.05 4.08
C GLU A 16 15.40 -12.70 3.05
N TRP A 17 14.31 -13.33 3.50
CA TRP A 17 13.32 -13.93 2.60
C TRP A 17 12.66 -12.89 1.70
N ALA A 18 12.19 -11.77 2.26
CA ALA A 18 11.51 -10.72 1.51
C ALA A 18 12.44 -10.04 0.48
N CYS A 19 13.71 -9.83 0.82
CA CYS A 19 14.69 -9.23 -0.08
C CYS A 19 15.16 -10.20 -1.19
N ALA A 20 15.14 -11.52 -0.95
CA ALA A 20 15.58 -12.52 -1.91
C ALA A 20 14.47 -13.00 -2.87
N LEU A 21 13.21 -12.76 -2.53
CA LEU A 21 12.05 -13.21 -3.32
C LEU A 21 12.06 -12.65 -4.74
N LYS A 22 11.89 -13.52 -5.73
CA LYS A 22 11.74 -13.17 -7.14
C LYS A 22 10.35 -13.54 -7.64
N TYR A 23 9.97 -13.00 -8.79
CA TYR A 23 8.68 -13.30 -9.40
C TYR A 23 8.52 -14.79 -9.73
N GLU A 24 9.61 -15.45 -10.12
CA GLU A 24 9.62 -16.88 -10.47
C GLU A 24 9.38 -17.80 -9.26
N ASP A 25 9.58 -17.29 -8.04
CA ASP A 25 9.31 -18.01 -6.81
C ASP A 25 7.81 -18.02 -6.45
N LEU A 26 6.99 -17.20 -7.13
CA LEU A 26 5.56 -17.08 -6.87
C LEU A 26 4.77 -18.21 -7.53
N SER A 27 3.90 -18.85 -6.76
CA SER A 27 2.98 -19.85 -7.32
C SER A 27 1.93 -19.17 -8.23
N PRO A 28 1.41 -19.88 -9.25
CA PRO A 28 0.33 -19.35 -10.08
C PRO A 28 -0.90 -18.91 -9.27
N ALA A 29 -1.22 -19.65 -8.20
CA ALA A 29 -2.34 -19.31 -7.30
C ALA A 29 -2.09 -18.01 -6.51
N ALA A 30 -0.86 -17.76 -6.05
CA ALA A 30 -0.53 -16.52 -5.36
C ALA A 30 -0.62 -15.30 -6.28
N ILE A 31 -0.16 -15.44 -7.53
CA ILE A 31 -0.27 -14.39 -8.55
C ILE A 31 -1.74 -14.07 -8.84
N GLU A 32 -2.57 -15.11 -8.98
CA GLU A 32 -4.00 -14.91 -9.24
C GLU A 32 -4.72 -14.23 -8.06
N ALA A 33 -4.46 -14.69 -6.84
CA ALA A 33 -5.00 -14.06 -5.64
C ALA A 33 -4.58 -12.59 -5.53
N ALA A 34 -3.31 -12.26 -5.80
CA ALA A 34 -2.82 -10.89 -5.78
C ALA A 34 -3.55 -9.98 -6.78
N LYS A 35 -3.84 -10.48 -7.99
CA LYS A 35 -4.63 -9.72 -8.99
C LYS A 35 -6.06 -9.48 -8.50
N LEU A 36 -6.70 -10.49 -7.93
CA LEU A 36 -8.06 -10.38 -7.38
C LEU A 36 -8.11 -9.38 -6.23
N PHE A 37 -7.15 -9.42 -5.30
CA PHE A 37 -7.05 -8.44 -4.22
C PHE A 37 -6.83 -7.02 -4.73
N TRP A 38 -6.07 -6.85 -5.81
CA TRP A 38 -5.89 -5.54 -6.43
C TRP A 38 -7.20 -5.04 -7.05
N PHE A 39 -7.93 -5.90 -7.75
CA PHE A 39 -9.22 -5.56 -8.35
C PHE A 39 -10.26 -5.17 -7.30
N ASP A 40 -10.36 -5.96 -6.23
CA ASP A 40 -11.21 -5.67 -5.06
C ASP A 40 -10.83 -4.33 -4.41
N SER A 41 -9.53 -4.11 -4.15
CA SER A 41 -9.04 -2.87 -3.54
C SER A 41 -9.39 -1.63 -4.36
N ILE A 42 -9.27 -1.66 -5.70
CA ILE A 42 -9.72 -0.55 -6.55
C ILE A 42 -11.24 -0.36 -6.42
N GLY A 43 -12.01 -1.45 -6.42
CA GLY A 43 -13.46 -1.42 -6.24
C GLY A 43 -13.87 -0.74 -4.94
N CYS A 44 -13.23 -1.14 -3.83
CA CYS A 44 -13.41 -0.50 -2.53
C CYS A 44 -12.99 0.97 -2.56
N ALA A 45 -11.86 1.32 -3.17
CA ALA A 45 -11.43 2.72 -3.29
C ALA A 45 -12.43 3.57 -4.08
N LEU A 46 -13.04 3.04 -5.13
CA LEU A 46 -14.09 3.73 -5.89
C LEU A 46 -15.31 4.01 -5.02
N GLY A 47 -15.79 3.03 -4.24
CA GLY A 47 -16.88 3.23 -3.30
C GLY A 47 -16.51 4.18 -2.14
N GLY A 48 -15.37 3.94 -1.50
CA GLY A 48 -14.89 4.67 -0.34
C GLY A 48 -14.45 6.10 -0.64
N SER A 49 -14.03 6.41 -1.86
CA SER A 49 -13.73 7.79 -2.28
C SER A 49 -14.92 8.74 -2.18
N GLN A 50 -16.13 8.19 -2.13
CA GLN A 50 -17.36 8.95 -1.98
C GLN A 50 -17.71 9.25 -0.51
N GLN A 51 -17.01 8.66 0.46
CA GLN A 51 -17.28 8.91 1.89
C GLN A 51 -16.85 10.33 2.31
N ASP A 52 -17.53 10.87 3.32
CA ASP A 52 -17.35 12.25 3.77
C ASP A 52 -15.92 12.52 4.24
N ASP A 53 -15.33 11.57 4.96
CA ASP A 53 -13.96 11.63 5.45
C ASP A 53 -12.93 11.62 4.31
N ALA A 54 -13.12 10.82 3.26
CA ALA A 54 -12.27 10.79 2.08
C ALA A 54 -12.28 12.14 1.35
N ARG A 55 -13.44 12.79 1.25
CA ARG A 55 -13.57 14.13 0.65
C ARG A 55 -12.90 15.21 1.51
N ILE A 56 -12.99 15.10 2.84
CA ILE A 56 -12.33 16.01 3.78
C ILE A 56 -10.80 15.87 3.67
N LEU A 57 -10.28 14.64 3.70
CA LEU A 57 -8.86 14.37 3.53
C LEU A 57 -8.35 14.92 2.20
N LEU A 58 -9.03 14.63 1.09
CA LEU A 58 -8.62 15.12 -0.22
C LEU A 58 -8.59 16.65 -0.28
N LYS A 59 -9.56 17.34 0.33
CA LYS A 59 -9.57 18.80 0.42
C LYS A 59 -8.39 19.32 1.25
N HIS A 60 -8.09 18.67 2.37
CA HIS A 60 -6.96 19.03 3.22
C HIS A 60 -5.63 18.92 2.46
N TYR A 61 -5.38 17.78 1.80
CA TYR A 61 -4.14 17.57 1.05
C TYR A 61 -4.03 18.49 -0.18
N ARG A 62 -5.13 18.78 -0.87
CA ARG A 62 -5.11 19.81 -1.94
C ARG A 62 -4.72 21.19 -1.42
N ALA A 63 -5.16 21.55 -0.21
CA ALA A 63 -4.81 22.82 0.42
C ALA A 63 -3.34 22.88 0.87
N MET A 64 -2.75 21.74 1.25
CA MET A 64 -1.31 21.64 1.51
C MET A 64 -0.46 21.71 0.22
N GLY A 65 -1.09 21.62 -0.95
CA GLY A 65 -0.46 21.65 -2.26
C GLY A 65 -0.27 20.26 -2.87
N GLY A 66 0.25 20.21 -4.10
CA GLY A 66 0.52 18.95 -4.80
C GLY A 66 1.40 19.16 -6.02
N ASN A 67 2.58 18.56 -6.01
CA ASN A 67 3.56 18.62 -7.11
C ASN A 67 4.36 17.31 -7.27
N GLY A 68 3.81 16.20 -6.76
CA GLY A 68 4.50 14.91 -6.79
C GLY A 68 4.05 14.00 -7.94
N ASN A 69 4.74 12.86 -8.07
CA ASN A 69 4.54 11.92 -9.16
C ASN A 69 3.54 10.80 -8.84
N ALA A 70 3.00 10.73 -7.62
CA ALA A 70 2.05 9.71 -7.20
C ALA A 70 0.61 10.23 -7.27
N THR A 71 -0.31 9.37 -7.69
CA THR A 71 -1.73 9.74 -7.91
C THR A 71 -2.60 9.19 -6.78
N ALA A 72 -3.43 10.07 -6.21
CA ALA A 72 -4.53 9.66 -5.35
C ALA A 72 -5.67 9.08 -6.21
N PHE A 73 -6.18 7.92 -5.82
CA PHE A 73 -7.22 7.17 -6.51
C PHE A 73 -8.46 8.04 -6.74
N VAL A 74 -9.17 7.74 -7.83
CA VAL A 74 -10.44 8.35 -8.28
C VAL A 74 -10.35 9.84 -8.64
N SER A 75 -9.77 10.67 -7.78
CA SER A 75 -9.72 12.13 -7.92
C SER A 75 -8.72 12.64 -8.96
N GLY A 76 -7.73 11.82 -9.34
CA GLY A 76 -6.62 12.21 -10.22
C GLY A 76 -5.64 13.22 -9.61
N PHE A 77 -5.83 13.59 -8.33
CA PHE A 77 -4.93 14.49 -7.62
C PHE A 77 -3.53 13.87 -7.48
N LYS A 78 -2.49 14.66 -7.70
CA LYS A 78 -1.09 14.22 -7.65
C LYS A 78 -0.34 14.87 -6.51
N THR A 79 0.37 14.07 -5.73
CA THR A 79 1.16 14.49 -4.57
C THR A 79 2.36 13.55 -4.36
N ASN A 80 3.10 13.72 -3.28
CA ASN A 80 4.20 12.83 -2.92
C ASN A 80 3.69 11.40 -2.60
N PRO A 81 4.55 10.37 -2.69
CA PRO A 81 4.11 8.98 -2.51
C PRO A 81 3.51 8.66 -1.14
N VAL A 82 3.96 9.32 -0.07
CA VAL A 82 3.46 9.06 1.29
C VAL A 82 2.02 9.52 1.42
N ASP A 83 1.72 10.73 0.98
CA ASP A 83 0.36 11.28 1.03
C ASP A 83 -0.59 10.56 0.08
N ALA A 84 -0.13 10.21 -1.12
CA ALA A 84 -0.93 9.44 -2.07
C ALA A 84 -1.25 8.04 -1.51
N ALA A 85 -0.27 7.36 -0.88
CA ALA A 85 -0.49 6.07 -0.26
C ALA A 85 -1.50 6.16 0.90
N PHE A 86 -1.41 7.19 1.75
CA PHE A 86 -2.36 7.42 2.83
C PHE A 86 -3.79 7.67 2.30
N LEU A 87 -3.94 8.57 1.32
CA LEU A 87 -5.22 8.85 0.68
C LEU A 87 -5.83 7.59 0.04
N ASN A 88 -5.02 6.82 -0.68
CA ASN A 88 -5.46 5.59 -1.34
C ASN A 88 -5.88 4.52 -0.33
N GLY A 89 -5.07 4.30 0.71
CA GLY A 89 -5.38 3.37 1.79
C GLY A 89 -6.66 3.75 2.53
N HIS A 90 -6.85 5.04 2.82
CA HIS A 90 -8.09 5.56 3.40
C HIS A 90 -9.29 5.25 2.49
N MET A 91 -9.22 5.56 1.21
CA MET A 91 -10.32 5.28 0.27
C MET A 91 -10.65 3.78 0.18
N ILE A 92 -9.65 2.89 0.20
CA ILE A 92 -9.89 1.43 0.20
C ILE A 92 -10.65 0.98 1.45
N ARG A 93 -10.43 1.64 2.59
CA ARG A 93 -10.91 1.21 3.93
C ARG A 93 -11.94 2.17 4.54
N ALA A 94 -12.53 3.07 3.75
CA ALA A 94 -13.44 4.08 4.29
C ALA A 94 -14.82 3.52 4.67
N MET A 95 -15.16 2.30 4.23
CA MET A 95 -16.48 1.70 4.39
C MET A 95 -16.54 0.48 5.31
N ASP A 96 -15.38 -0.02 5.76
CA ASP A 96 -15.09 -0.99 6.82
C ASP A 96 -13.65 -1.47 6.65
#